data_AF-A0A7J6TRU1-F1
#
_entry.id   AF-A0A7J6TRU1-F1
#
_cell.length_a   1.000
_cell.length_b   1.000
_cell.length_c   1.000
_cell.angle_alpha   90.00
_cell.angle_beta   90.00
_cell.angle_gamma   90.00
#
_symmetry.space_group_name_H-M   'P 1'
#
loop_
_entity.id
_entity.type
_entity.pdbx_description
1 polymer ?
#
loop_
_entity_poly.entity_id
_entity_poly.type
_entity_poly.pdbx_seq_one_letter_code
_entity_poly.pdbx_strand_id
1 'polypeptide(L)'
;MLEVRYLLLVWRSRRQNQFNEGGMDSIRRELSWLYSRFYGTLLVGMVILYNFYQYLNILIIIMQCYWVPQIIYDIVRGHKKPLSWRFIVGISVTRMIVPLYALACPYTIFNNEVYPALPSAPNSAEATLIVCLQVAQVAVMWAQAKFGPRSFVPWICLPHVYNYYRAVPAVQDEELGAPECVICMNDIDLSETHDPESRPVITPCDHVFHAGCLEQWMDVKMECPTCRGELPAMT
;
A
#
# COMPACT_ATOMS: atom_id res chain seq x y z
N MET A 1 8.01 -4.71 24.87
CA MET A 1 7.31 -3.53 25.45
C MET A 1 7.51 -2.24 24.65
N LEU A 2 8.70 -1.94 24.12
CA LEU A 2 8.95 -0.74 23.32
C LEU A 2 8.08 -0.64 22.05
N GLU A 3 7.90 -1.75 21.33
CA GLU A 3 7.13 -1.76 20.06
C GLU A 3 5.64 -1.40 20.23
N VAL A 4 5.01 -1.91 21.29
CA VAL A 4 3.58 -1.63 21.58
C VAL A 4 3.38 -0.15 21.90
N ARG A 5 4.35 0.51 22.56
CA ARG A 5 4.26 1.93 22.90
C ARG A 5 4.29 2.82 21.64
N TYR A 6 5.11 2.48 20.65
CA TYR A 6 5.11 3.19 19.36
C TYR A 6 3.82 2.96 18.58
N LEU A 7 3.33 1.72 18.57
CA LEU A 7 2.04 1.37 17.97
C LEU A 7 0.90 2.21 18.58
N LEU A 8 0.86 2.33 19.91
CA LEU A 8 -0.13 3.14 20.63
C LEU A 8 0.03 4.64 20.34
N LEU A 9 1.25 5.15 20.19
CA LEU A 9 1.52 6.55 19.84
C LEU A 9 1.03 6.89 18.42
N VAL A 10 1.39 6.07 17.43
CA VAL A 10 0.95 6.23 16.04
C VAL A 10 -0.57 6.09 15.94
N TRP A 11 -1.14 5.11 16.66
CA TRP A 11 -2.57 4.87 16.67
C TRP A 11 -3.34 6.03 17.33
N ARG A 12 -2.85 6.56 18.46
CA ARG A 12 -3.43 7.76 19.11
C ARG A 12 -3.42 8.96 18.16
N SER A 13 -2.32 9.19 17.46
CA SER A 13 -2.21 10.29 16.49
C SER A 13 -3.23 10.15 15.34
N ARG A 14 -3.48 8.93 14.85
CA ARG A 14 -4.43 8.69 13.76
C ARG A 14 -5.90 8.71 14.18
N ARG A 15 -6.22 8.40 15.44
CA ARG A 15 -7.61 8.25 15.94
C ARG A 15 -7.87 9.04 17.21
N GLN A 16 -7.42 10.30 17.22
CA GLN A 16 -7.57 11.21 18.36
C GLN A 16 -9.03 11.30 18.85
N ASN A 17 -10.01 11.32 17.94
CA ASN A 17 -11.43 11.43 18.29
C ASN A 17 -11.95 10.18 19.02
N GLN A 18 -11.65 8.97 18.52
CA GLN A 18 -12.07 7.73 19.18
C GLN A 18 -11.40 7.52 20.54
N PHE A 19 -10.17 8.00 20.70
CA PHE A 19 -9.44 7.92 21.97
C PHE A 19 -10.09 8.78 23.06
N ASN A 20 -10.57 9.98 22.69
CA ASN A 20 -11.23 10.90 23.62
C ASN A 20 -12.60 10.37 24.09
N GLU A 21 -13.30 9.58 23.26
CA GLU A 21 -14.63 9.05 23.58
C GLU A 21 -14.59 7.66 24.25
N GLY A 22 -13.64 6.79 23.87
CA GLY A 22 -13.65 5.35 24.22
C GLY A 22 -12.76 4.92 25.39
N GLY A 23 -11.94 5.81 25.96
CA GLY A 23 -11.09 5.52 27.14
C GLY A 23 -10.10 4.35 26.97
N MET A 24 -9.47 3.92 28.08
CA MET A 24 -8.45 2.85 28.11
C MET A 24 -9.00 1.45 27.74
N ASP A 25 -10.29 1.21 27.97
CA ASP A 25 -10.89 -0.11 27.70
C ASP A 25 -11.09 -0.38 26.21
N SER A 26 -11.38 0.65 25.41
CA SER A 26 -11.39 0.53 23.94
C SER A 26 -10.03 0.09 23.40
N ILE A 27 -8.93 0.63 23.96
CA ILE A 27 -7.55 0.30 23.60
C ILE A 27 -7.24 -1.16 23.89
N ARG A 28 -7.61 -1.64 25.08
CA ARG A 28 -7.36 -3.03 25.49
C ARG A 28 -8.09 -4.02 24.59
N ARG A 29 -9.32 -3.71 24.19
CA ARG A 29 -10.12 -4.55 23.28
C ARG A 29 -9.48 -4.66 21.89
N GLU A 30 -9.07 -3.53 21.32
CA GLU A 30 -8.39 -3.48 20.02
C GLU A 30 -7.04 -4.22 20.06
N LEU A 31 -6.26 -4.04 21.13
CA LEU A 31 -4.99 -4.71 21.30
C LEU A 31 -5.16 -6.23 21.44
N SER A 32 -6.13 -6.68 22.23
CA SER A 32 -6.49 -8.10 22.35
C SER A 32 -6.93 -8.69 21.02
N TRP A 33 -7.67 -7.93 20.22
CA TRP A 33 -8.08 -8.33 18.87
C TRP A 33 -6.89 -8.43 17.91
N LEU A 34 -5.94 -7.50 17.97
CA LEU A 34 -4.70 -7.55 17.18
C LEU A 34 -3.86 -8.79 17.55
N TYR A 35 -3.67 -9.04 18.85
CA TYR A 35 -2.91 -10.20 19.32
C TYR A 35 -3.59 -11.52 18.96
N SER A 36 -4.91 -11.64 19.14
CA SER A 36 -5.63 -12.88 18.82
C SER A 36 -5.53 -13.20 17.32
N ARG A 37 -5.60 -12.19 16.44
CA ARG A 37 -5.37 -12.39 15.01
C ARG A 37 -3.93 -12.81 14.71
N PHE A 38 -2.95 -12.15 15.29
CA PHE A 38 -1.53 -12.50 15.08
C PHE A 38 -1.24 -13.95 15.48
N TYR A 39 -1.56 -14.33 16.72
CA TYR A 39 -1.31 -15.68 17.21
C TYR A 39 -2.19 -16.72 16.52
N GLY A 40 -3.43 -16.38 16.18
CA GLY A 40 -4.31 -17.24 15.39
C GLY A 40 -3.73 -17.53 14.00
N THR A 41 -3.26 -16.51 13.29
CA THR A 41 -2.60 -16.69 11.98
C THR A 41 -1.31 -17.49 12.09
N LEU A 42 -0.50 -17.27 13.13
CA LEU A 42 0.72 -18.04 13.37
C LEU A 42 0.41 -19.53 13.61
N LEU A 43 -0.57 -19.82 14.47
CA LEU A 43 -0.99 -21.19 14.77
C LEU A 43 -1.54 -21.89 13.53
N VAL A 44 -2.41 -21.23 12.77
CA VAL A 44 -2.91 -21.75 11.49
C VAL A 44 -1.75 -22.00 10.51
N GLY A 45 -0.78 -21.08 10.43
CA GLY A 45 0.43 -21.25 9.61
C GLY A 45 1.25 -22.47 10.02
N MET A 46 1.48 -22.70 11.32
CA MET A 46 2.16 -23.89 11.82
C MET A 46 1.41 -25.18 11.48
N VAL A 47 0.09 -25.19 11.64
CA VAL A 47 -0.77 -26.35 11.28
C VAL A 47 -0.67 -26.63 9.78
N ILE A 48 -0.69 -25.61 8.93
CA ILE A 48 -0.54 -25.76 7.47
C ILE A 48 0.85 -26.35 7.15
N LEU A 49 1.92 -25.79 7.71
CA LEU A 49 3.28 -26.29 7.47
C LEU A 49 3.46 -27.75 7.90
N TYR A 50 2.84 -28.13 9.02
CA TYR A 50 2.88 -29.50 9.52
C TYR A 50 2.11 -30.47 8.61
N ASN A 51 0.88 -30.14 8.23
CA ASN A 51 0.03 -31.03 7.42
C ASN A 51 0.51 -31.12 5.96
N PHE A 52 1.06 -30.04 5.41
CA PHE A 52 1.49 -29.96 4.02
C PHE A 52 3.02 -29.97 3.87
N TYR A 53 3.75 -30.55 4.84
CA TYR A 53 5.22 -30.63 4.82
C TYR A 53 5.76 -31.29 3.54
N GLN A 54 5.03 -32.26 2.97
CA GLN A 54 5.40 -32.92 1.71
C GLN A 54 5.44 -31.96 0.51
N TYR A 55 4.70 -30.85 0.58
CA TYR A 55 4.60 -29.83 -0.48
C TYR A 55 5.35 -28.54 -0.12
N LEU A 56 6.32 -28.62 0.79
CA LEU A 56 7.01 -27.43 1.32
C LEU A 56 7.76 -26.65 0.23
N ASN A 57 8.27 -27.33 -0.81
CA ASN A 57 8.86 -26.68 -1.99
C ASN A 57 7.85 -25.75 -2.72
N ILE A 58 6.62 -26.20 -2.94
CA ILE A 58 5.56 -25.39 -3.56
C ILE A 58 5.18 -24.22 -2.64
N LEU A 59 5.07 -24.46 -1.34
CA LEU A 59 4.77 -23.42 -0.36
C LEU A 59 5.85 -22.32 -0.34
N ILE A 60 7.13 -22.68 -0.41
CA ILE A 60 8.23 -21.70 -0.53
C ILE A 60 8.07 -20.83 -1.78
N ILE A 61 7.76 -21.42 -2.93
CA ILE A 61 7.54 -20.68 -4.18
C ILE A 61 6.38 -19.68 -4.02
N ILE A 62 5.26 -20.10 -3.43
CA ILE A 62 4.11 -19.22 -3.16
C ILE A 62 4.50 -18.10 -2.20
N MET A 63 5.28 -18.40 -1.15
CA MET A 63 5.74 -17.39 -0.20
C MET A 63 6.68 -16.36 -0.83
N GLN A 64 7.33 -16.69 -1.94
CA GLN A 64 8.13 -15.73 -2.73
C GLN A 64 7.26 -14.70 -3.46
N CYS A 65 5.95 -14.90 -3.58
CA CYS A 65 5.02 -13.94 -4.19
C CYS A 65 4.64 -12.73 -3.31
N TYR A 66 5.48 -12.37 -2.34
CA TYR A 66 5.17 -11.32 -1.36
C TYR A 66 5.09 -9.90 -1.96
N TRP A 67 5.63 -9.65 -3.16
CA TRP A 67 5.44 -8.37 -3.87
C TRP A 67 4.11 -8.27 -4.63
N VAL A 68 3.43 -9.39 -4.90
CA VAL A 68 2.18 -9.40 -5.68
C VAL A 68 1.09 -8.53 -5.04
N PRO A 69 0.83 -8.60 -3.71
CA PRO A 69 -0.13 -7.71 -3.07
C PRO A 69 0.23 -6.22 -3.22
N GLN A 70 1.53 -5.88 -3.18
CA GLN A 70 2.00 -4.50 -3.36
C GLN A 70 1.77 -4.02 -4.81
N ILE A 71 2.11 -4.84 -5.80
CA ILE A 71 1.88 -4.57 -7.23
C ILE A 71 0.39 -4.30 -7.48
N ILE A 72 -0.49 -5.12 -6.91
CA ILE A 72 -1.95 -4.94 -7.00
C ILE A 72 -2.39 -3.64 -6.32
N TYR A 73 -1.89 -3.37 -5.12
CA TYR A 73 -2.21 -2.16 -4.38
C TYR A 73 -1.83 -0.90 -5.18
N ASP A 74 -0.68 -0.91 -5.83
CA ASP A 74 -0.16 0.21 -6.62
C ASP A 74 -1.00 0.45 -7.89
N ILE A 75 -1.49 -0.61 -8.54
CA ILE A 75 -2.42 -0.52 -9.68
C ILE A 75 -3.73 0.15 -9.25
N VAL A 76 -4.31 -0.33 -8.14
CA VAL A 76 -5.61 0.14 -7.65
C VAL A 76 -5.49 1.61 -7.21
N ARG A 77 -4.49 1.96 -6.41
CA ARG A 77 -4.32 3.31 -5.87
C ARG A 77 -3.73 4.30 -6.86
N GLY A 78 -3.01 3.84 -7.89
CA GLY A 78 -2.40 4.71 -8.89
C GLY A 78 -1.14 5.46 -8.41
N HIS A 79 -0.50 5.01 -7.32
CA HIS A 79 0.69 5.66 -6.78
C HIS A 79 1.89 5.54 -7.73
N LYS A 80 2.56 6.65 -8.05
CA LYS A 80 3.72 6.67 -8.96
C LYS A 80 5.04 6.21 -8.31
N LYS A 81 5.21 6.41 -7.00
CA LYS A 81 6.45 6.06 -6.25
C LYS A 81 6.15 5.68 -4.78
N PRO A 82 5.49 4.54 -4.52
CA PRO A 82 5.03 4.20 -3.17
C PRO A 82 6.19 3.76 -2.25
N LEU A 83 7.26 3.16 -2.79
CA LEU A 83 8.42 2.72 -2.02
C LEU A 83 9.73 3.12 -2.72
N SER A 84 10.78 3.32 -1.91
CA SER A 84 12.11 3.64 -2.44
C SER A 84 12.75 2.42 -3.13
N TRP A 85 13.45 2.65 -4.25
CA TRP A 85 14.12 1.58 -5.00
C TRP A 85 15.15 0.81 -4.18
N ARG A 86 15.91 1.50 -3.32
CA ARG A 86 16.88 0.88 -2.41
C ARG A 86 16.22 -0.13 -1.47
N PHE A 87 15.03 0.19 -0.98
CA PHE A 87 14.26 -0.70 -0.13
C PHE A 87 13.79 -1.94 -0.89
N ILE A 88 13.25 -1.78 -2.09
CA ILE A 88 12.76 -2.90 -2.92
C ILE A 88 13.89 -3.90 -3.22
N VAL A 89 15.06 -3.39 -3.63
CA VAL A 89 16.24 -4.23 -3.89
C VAL A 89 16.74 -4.88 -2.60
N GLY A 90 16.84 -4.13 -1.50
CA GLY A 90 17.31 -4.64 -0.21
C GLY A 90 16.45 -5.78 0.33
N ILE A 91 15.12 -5.63 0.33
CA ILE A 91 14.19 -6.69 0.74
C ILE A 91 14.27 -7.89 -0.22
N SER A 92 14.34 -7.65 -1.53
CA SER A 92 14.44 -8.72 -2.52
C SER A 92 15.69 -9.58 -2.34
N VAL A 93 16.85 -8.95 -2.13
CA VAL A 93 18.12 -9.66 -1.90
C VAL A 93 18.09 -10.41 -0.58
N THR A 94 17.74 -9.75 0.52
CA THR A 94 17.76 -10.37 1.86
C THR A 94 16.80 -11.55 1.97
N ARG A 95 15.62 -11.48 1.34
CA ARG A 95 14.63 -12.56 1.33
C ARG A 95 15.01 -13.75 0.45
N MET A 96 15.88 -13.56 -0.54
CA MET A 96 16.36 -14.63 -1.43
C MET A 96 17.46 -15.49 -0.81
N ILE A 97 18.18 -15.00 0.22
CA ILE A 97 19.33 -15.71 0.81
C ILE A 97 18.91 -17.08 1.38
N VAL A 98 17.84 -17.14 2.18
CA VAL A 98 17.43 -18.36 2.87
C VAL A 98 16.90 -19.43 1.89
N PRO A 99 15.99 -19.13 0.94
CA PRO A 99 15.55 -20.11 -0.06
C PRO A 99 16.69 -20.63 -0.94
N LEU A 100 17.62 -19.75 -1.36
CA LEU A 100 18.76 -20.17 -2.18
C LEU A 100 19.74 -21.05 -1.39
N TYR A 101 20.01 -20.71 -0.14
CA TYR A 101 20.85 -21.54 0.72
C TYR A 101 20.23 -22.93 0.93
N ALA A 102 18.91 -23.01 1.10
CA ALA A 102 18.21 -24.28 1.31
C ALA A 102 18.15 -25.17 0.05
N LEU A 103 17.99 -24.58 -1.15
CA LEU A 103 17.71 -25.32 -2.39
C LEU A 103 18.91 -25.49 -3.33
N ALA A 104 19.82 -24.51 -3.38
CA ALA A 104 20.93 -24.50 -4.34
C ALA A 104 22.22 -25.09 -3.77
N CYS A 105 22.42 -25.05 -2.45
CA CYS A 105 23.62 -25.62 -1.83
C CYS A 105 23.43 -27.13 -1.58
N PRO A 106 24.37 -27.98 -2.03
CA PRO A 106 24.33 -29.42 -1.75
C PRO A 106 24.75 -29.75 -0.31
N TYR A 107 25.51 -28.87 0.35
CA TYR A 107 25.95 -29.02 1.73
C TYR A 107 25.24 -28.00 2.63
N THR A 108 24.09 -28.39 3.16
CA THR A 108 23.21 -27.53 3.94
C THR A 108 23.00 -28.14 5.32
N ILE A 109 22.69 -27.31 6.33
CA ILE A 109 22.31 -27.79 7.68
C ILE A 109 21.09 -28.74 7.64
N PHE A 110 20.28 -28.67 6.57
CA PHE A 110 19.14 -29.55 6.27
C PHE A 110 19.59 -30.79 5.46
N ASN A 111 20.52 -31.58 6.01
CA ASN A 111 21.13 -32.75 5.34
C ASN A 111 20.58 -34.11 5.83
N ASN A 112 19.40 -34.15 6.48
CA ASN A 112 18.83 -35.31 7.17
C ASN A 112 19.59 -35.81 8.42
N GLU A 113 20.77 -35.27 8.75
CA GLU A 113 21.51 -35.70 9.93
C GLU A 113 21.04 -34.96 11.20
N VAL A 114 20.88 -33.63 11.11
CA VAL A 114 20.42 -32.78 12.23
C VAL A 114 18.98 -32.34 12.03
N TYR A 115 18.62 -31.99 10.79
CA TYR A 115 17.28 -31.55 10.42
C TYR A 115 16.83 -32.25 9.14
N PRO A 116 15.52 -32.49 8.98
CA PRO A 116 15.00 -33.12 7.78
C PRO A 116 15.33 -32.26 6.57
N ALA A 117 15.81 -32.90 5.52
CA ALA A 117 16.05 -32.27 4.23
C ALA A 117 14.73 -31.83 3.63
N LEU A 118 14.80 -30.72 2.89
CA LEU A 118 13.66 -30.19 2.16
C LEU A 118 13.25 -31.19 1.06
N PRO A 119 11.95 -31.46 0.84
CA PRO A 119 11.50 -32.33 -0.24
C PRO A 119 12.07 -31.85 -1.58
N SER A 120 12.74 -32.74 -2.31
CA SER A 120 13.41 -32.48 -3.59
C SER A 120 14.75 -31.75 -3.54
N ALA A 121 15.30 -31.37 -2.39
CA ALA A 121 16.63 -30.75 -2.33
C ALA A 121 17.77 -31.79 -2.47
N PRO A 122 18.89 -31.46 -3.14
CA PRO A 122 19.17 -30.21 -3.86
C PRO A 122 18.52 -30.19 -5.26
N ASN A 123 17.86 -29.07 -5.61
CA ASN A 123 17.25 -28.88 -6.93
C ASN A 123 17.55 -27.48 -7.48
N SER A 124 18.52 -27.41 -8.40
CA SER A 124 18.94 -26.17 -9.04
C SER A 124 17.85 -25.56 -9.94
N ALA A 125 16.92 -26.37 -10.46
CA ALA A 125 15.81 -25.88 -11.29
C ALA A 125 14.82 -25.05 -10.47
N GLU A 126 14.45 -25.53 -9.27
CA GLU A 126 13.57 -24.78 -8.35
C GLU A 126 14.23 -23.49 -7.86
N ALA A 127 15.52 -23.54 -7.51
CA ALA A 127 16.27 -22.34 -7.13
C ALA A 127 16.29 -21.30 -8.27
N THR A 128 16.50 -21.75 -9.51
CA THR A 128 16.48 -20.88 -10.70
C THR A 128 15.09 -20.28 -10.92
N LEU A 129 14.03 -21.06 -10.74
CA LEU A 129 12.64 -20.58 -10.85
C LEU A 129 12.34 -19.46 -9.84
N ILE A 130 12.75 -19.62 -8.58
CA ILE A 130 12.56 -18.60 -7.53
C ILE A 130 13.29 -17.30 -7.89
N VAL A 131 14.53 -17.40 -8.41
CA VAL A 131 15.29 -16.22 -8.87
C VAL A 131 14.57 -15.53 -10.03
N CYS A 132 14.16 -16.29 -11.05
CA CYS A 132 13.43 -15.75 -12.20
C CYS A 132 12.12 -15.07 -11.78
N LEU A 133 11.37 -15.68 -10.87
CA LEU A 133 10.14 -15.12 -10.32
C LEU A 133 10.41 -13.80 -9.59
N GLN A 134 11.46 -13.75 -8.76
CA GLN A 134 11.81 -12.53 -8.02
C GLN A 134 12.24 -11.40 -8.96
N VAL A 135 13.06 -11.73 -9.97
CA VAL A 135 13.49 -10.76 -10.98
C VAL A 135 12.28 -10.24 -11.76
N ALA A 136 11.35 -11.11 -12.13
CA ALA A 136 10.12 -10.72 -12.83
C ALA A 136 9.28 -9.75 -11.98
N GLN A 137 9.07 -10.02 -10.68
CA GLN A 137 8.31 -9.13 -9.80
C GLN A 137 8.98 -7.76 -9.64
N VAL A 138 10.30 -7.72 -9.45
CA VAL A 138 11.05 -6.46 -9.35
C VAL A 138 11.02 -5.69 -10.67
N ALA A 139 11.09 -6.38 -11.81
CA ALA A 139 10.96 -5.77 -13.12
C ALA A 139 9.56 -5.17 -13.35
N VAL A 140 8.49 -5.84 -12.91
CA VAL A 140 7.12 -5.30 -12.95
C VAL A 140 7.02 -4.02 -12.11
N MET A 141 7.50 -4.03 -10.86
CA MET A 141 7.48 -2.84 -10.01
C MET A 141 8.31 -1.69 -10.60
N TRP A 142 9.47 -1.99 -11.20
CA TRP A 142 10.28 -0.99 -11.90
C TRP A 142 9.54 -0.41 -13.12
N ALA A 143 8.87 -1.27 -13.90
CA ALA A 143 8.06 -0.85 -15.04
C ALA A 143 6.89 0.04 -14.61
N GLN A 144 6.18 -0.32 -13.53
CA GLN A 144 5.13 0.50 -12.93
C GLN A 144 5.65 1.87 -12.47
N ALA A 145 6.87 1.93 -11.93
CA ALA A 145 7.49 3.20 -11.52
C ALA A 145 7.87 4.09 -12.72
N LYS A 146 8.19 3.51 -13.88
CA LYS A 146 8.63 4.26 -15.08
C LYS A 146 7.48 4.66 -16.00
N PHE A 147 6.60 3.71 -16.33
CA PHE A 147 5.50 3.90 -17.28
C PHE A 147 4.18 4.26 -16.61
N GLY A 148 4.14 4.20 -15.29
CA GLY A 148 2.94 4.41 -14.49
C GLY A 148 2.29 3.07 -14.08
N PRO A 149 1.59 3.04 -12.94
CA PRO A 149 1.04 1.80 -12.38
C PRO A 149 -0.08 1.18 -13.21
N ARG A 150 -0.77 1.98 -14.05
CA ARG A 150 -1.97 1.58 -14.82
C ARG A 150 -1.68 1.27 -16.30
N SER A 151 -0.44 1.41 -16.76
CA SER A 151 -0.12 1.29 -18.20
C SER A 151 -0.26 -0.12 -18.78
N PHE A 152 -0.26 -1.15 -17.93
CA PHE A 152 -0.25 -2.57 -18.35
C PHE A 152 -1.51 -3.36 -17.95
N VAL A 153 -2.55 -2.68 -17.45
CA VAL A 153 -3.74 -3.34 -16.87
C VAL A 153 -5.01 -3.00 -17.67
N PRO A 154 -5.85 -4.00 -18.02
CA PRO A 154 -7.13 -3.74 -18.66
C PRO A 154 -8.04 -2.87 -17.78
N TRP A 155 -8.80 -1.97 -18.40
CA TRP A 155 -9.71 -1.02 -17.75
C TRP A 155 -10.78 -1.66 -16.83
N ILE A 156 -11.04 -2.97 -16.95
CA ILE A 156 -12.02 -3.72 -16.14
C ILE A 156 -11.58 -3.89 -14.67
N CYS A 157 -10.27 -3.92 -14.41
CA CYS A 157 -9.72 -4.13 -13.06
C CYS A 157 -9.38 -2.82 -12.34
N LEU A 158 -9.54 -1.67 -13.01
CA LEU A 158 -9.26 -0.36 -12.41
C LEU A 158 -10.45 0.09 -11.56
N PRO A 159 -10.21 0.58 -10.33
CA PRO A 159 -11.26 1.23 -9.57
C PRO A 159 -11.71 2.51 -10.28
N HIS A 160 -12.98 2.88 -10.09
CA HIS A 160 -13.51 4.14 -10.59
C HIS A 160 -12.77 5.31 -9.93
N VAL A 161 -11.99 6.05 -10.72
CA VAL A 161 -11.29 7.26 -10.26
C VAL A 161 -12.25 8.43 -10.34
N TYR A 162 -12.40 9.17 -9.25
CA TYR A 162 -13.20 10.38 -9.25
C TYR A 162 -12.50 11.48 -10.07
N ASN A 163 -13.24 12.11 -10.99
CA ASN A 163 -12.70 13.21 -11.79
C ASN A 163 -12.86 14.53 -11.04
N TYR A 164 -11.75 15.03 -10.50
CA TYR A 164 -11.66 16.31 -9.78
C TYR A 164 -11.84 17.53 -10.67
N TYR A 165 -11.65 17.40 -11.99
CA TYR A 165 -11.72 18.50 -12.96
C TYR A 165 -13.08 18.60 -13.65
N ARG A 166 -14.16 18.29 -12.93
CA ARG A 166 -15.51 18.49 -13.49
C ARG A 166 -15.84 19.98 -13.51
N ALA A 167 -16.62 20.41 -14.49
CA ALA A 167 -17.12 21.78 -14.54
C ALA A 167 -17.93 22.09 -13.28
N VAL A 168 -17.59 23.19 -12.60
CA VAL A 168 -18.41 23.75 -11.53
C VAL A 168 -19.74 24.12 -12.19
N PRO A 169 -20.90 23.60 -11.72
CA PRO A 169 -22.17 24.08 -12.22
C PRO A 169 -22.21 25.58 -11.98
N ALA A 170 -22.38 26.36 -13.06
CA ALA A 170 -22.37 27.82 -13.00
C ALA A 170 -23.43 28.26 -11.99
N VAL A 171 -22.99 28.64 -10.80
CA VAL A 171 -23.83 29.38 -9.86
C VAL A 171 -23.96 30.75 -10.52
N GLN A 172 -25.07 30.97 -11.21
CA GLN A 172 -25.42 32.22 -11.88
C GLN A 172 -25.85 33.30 -10.87
N ASP A 173 -25.24 33.32 -9.69
CA ASP A 173 -25.44 34.39 -8.72
C ASP A 173 -24.21 35.28 -8.78
N GLU A 174 -24.24 36.28 -9.67
CA GLU A 174 -23.23 37.35 -9.76
C GLU A 174 -23.10 38.16 -8.44
N GLU A 175 -23.98 37.93 -7.46
CA GLU A 175 -23.95 38.53 -6.12
C GLU A 175 -23.12 37.75 -5.09
N LEU A 176 -22.83 36.47 -5.35
CA LEU A 176 -21.95 35.66 -4.51
C LEU A 176 -20.56 35.69 -5.15
N GLY A 177 -19.61 36.41 -4.53
CA GLY A 177 -18.25 36.57 -5.05
C GLY A 177 -17.55 35.25 -5.39
N ALA A 178 -16.42 35.33 -6.09
CA ALA A 178 -15.64 34.16 -6.49
C ALA A 178 -15.41 33.20 -5.30
N PRO A 179 -15.49 31.88 -5.49
CA PRO A 179 -15.28 30.94 -4.40
C PRO A 179 -13.85 31.05 -3.87
N GLU A 180 -13.68 31.22 -2.57
CA GLU A 180 -12.37 31.34 -1.92
C GLU A 180 -11.80 29.96 -1.53
N CYS A 181 -10.52 29.72 -1.78
CA CYS A 181 -9.86 28.50 -1.33
C CYS A 181 -9.45 28.61 0.14
N VAL A 182 -10.06 27.81 1.02
CA VAL A 182 -9.76 27.82 2.48
C VAL A 182 -8.33 27.40 2.84
N ILE A 183 -7.55 26.87 1.89
CA ILE A 183 -6.17 26.41 2.13
C ILE A 183 -5.19 27.59 2.00
N CYS A 184 -5.30 28.37 0.92
CA CYS A 184 -4.42 29.50 0.63
C CYS A 184 -5.06 30.88 0.91
N MET A 185 -6.36 30.91 1.19
CA MET A 185 -7.16 32.13 1.43
C MET A 185 -7.18 33.11 0.25
N ASN A 186 -7.10 32.59 -0.97
CA ASN A 186 -7.21 33.36 -2.20
C ASN A 186 -8.43 32.92 -3.02
N ASP A 187 -8.94 33.83 -3.84
CA ASP A 187 -10.04 33.57 -4.76
C ASP A 187 -9.67 32.47 -5.77
N ILE A 188 -10.66 31.68 -6.16
CA ILE A 188 -10.53 30.62 -7.16
C ILE A 188 -11.15 31.13 -8.46
N ASP A 189 -10.28 31.40 -9.43
CA ASP A 189 -10.71 31.77 -10.78
C ASP A 189 -11.26 30.55 -11.52
N LEU A 190 -12.59 30.48 -11.62
CA LEU A 190 -13.31 29.38 -12.27
C LEU A 190 -13.04 29.27 -13.79
N SER A 191 -12.51 30.33 -14.39
CA SER A 191 -12.13 30.41 -15.81
C SER A 191 -10.65 30.13 -16.06
N GLU A 192 -9.83 30.07 -15.00
CA GLU A 192 -8.38 29.92 -15.15
C GLU A 192 -8.01 28.46 -15.46
N THR A 193 -7.54 28.26 -16.69
CA THR A 193 -7.11 26.94 -17.19
C THR A 193 -5.63 26.89 -17.55
N HIS A 194 -4.96 28.05 -17.50
CA HIS A 194 -3.60 28.27 -17.98
C HIS A 194 -2.53 27.73 -17.03
N ASP A 195 -2.71 27.87 -15.72
CA ASP A 195 -1.82 27.28 -14.72
C ASP A 195 -2.43 25.98 -14.17
N PRO A 196 -1.73 24.83 -14.27
CA PRO A 196 -2.22 23.57 -13.72
C PRO A 196 -2.39 23.59 -12.20
N GLU A 197 -1.65 24.43 -11.45
CA GLU A 197 -1.72 24.47 -9.99
C GLU A 197 -2.89 25.34 -9.48
N SER A 198 -3.21 26.43 -10.17
CA SER A 198 -4.34 27.31 -9.81
C SER A 198 -5.69 26.82 -10.36
N ARG A 199 -5.69 25.80 -11.22
CA ARG A 199 -6.92 25.25 -11.80
C ARG A 199 -7.93 24.84 -10.70
N PRO A 200 -9.22 25.19 -10.85
CA PRO A 200 -10.25 24.78 -9.89
C PRO A 200 -10.47 23.27 -9.93
N VAL A 201 -10.59 22.67 -8.75
CA VAL A 201 -10.93 21.25 -8.56
C VAL A 201 -12.05 21.09 -7.56
N ILE A 202 -12.92 20.11 -7.81
CA ILE A 202 -14.10 19.82 -6.99
C ILE A 202 -13.91 18.45 -6.34
N THR A 203 -14.23 18.37 -5.06
CA THR A 203 -14.22 17.12 -4.29
C THR A 203 -15.56 16.36 -4.41
N PRO A 204 -15.63 15.06 -4.09
CA PRO A 204 -16.90 14.31 -4.09
C PRO A 204 -17.98 14.85 -3.14
N CYS A 205 -17.60 15.70 -2.18
CA CYS A 205 -18.49 16.42 -1.28
C CYS A 205 -18.79 17.85 -1.75
N ASP A 206 -18.54 18.14 -3.03
CA ASP A 206 -18.84 19.39 -3.74
C ASP A 206 -18.15 20.66 -3.18
N HIS A 207 -17.02 20.51 -2.48
CA HIS A 207 -16.16 21.64 -2.11
C HIS A 207 -15.09 21.90 -3.17
N VAL A 208 -14.81 23.19 -3.42
CA VAL A 208 -13.90 23.67 -4.47
C VAL A 208 -12.58 24.18 -3.89
N PHE A 209 -11.45 23.85 -4.52
CA PHE A 209 -10.11 24.29 -4.14
C PHE A 209 -9.22 24.51 -5.38
N HIS A 210 -8.05 25.14 -5.24
CA HIS A 210 -7.00 25.07 -6.26
C HIS A 210 -6.39 23.67 -6.31
N ALA A 211 -6.06 23.17 -7.50
CA ALA A 211 -5.48 21.84 -7.69
C ALA A 211 -4.20 21.62 -6.87
N GLY A 212 -3.26 22.57 -6.93
CA GLY A 212 -1.99 22.49 -6.20
C GLY A 212 -2.18 22.53 -4.68
N CYS A 213 -3.12 23.35 -4.18
CA CYS A 213 -3.43 23.41 -2.75
C CYS A 213 -4.02 22.09 -2.24
N LEU A 214 -4.96 21.50 -2.99
CA LEU A 214 -5.58 20.24 -2.59
C LEU A 214 -4.56 19.09 -2.67
N GLU A 215 -3.72 19.04 -3.71
CA GLU A 215 -2.66 18.02 -3.86
C GLU A 215 -1.69 18.06 -2.67
N GLN A 216 -1.18 19.24 -2.32
CA GLN A 216 -0.29 19.42 -1.16
C GLN A 216 -0.97 19.05 0.17
N TRP A 217 -2.27 19.31 0.31
CA TRP A 217 -3.02 18.90 1.50
C TRP A 217 -3.16 17.37 1.57
N MET A 218 -3.43 16.71 0.45
CA MET A 218 -3.59 15.25 0.37
C MET A 218 -2.29 14.49 0.67
N ASP A 219 -1.11 15.09 0.46
CA ASP A 219 0.17 14.55 0.92
C ASP A 219 0.25 14.39 2.44
N VAL A 220 -0.51 15.21 3.18
CA VAL A 220 -0.57 15.16 4.65
C VAL A 220 -1.79 14.36 5.13
N LYS A 221 -2.98 14.60 4.55
CA LYS A 221 -4.24 13.99 5.01
C LYS A 221 -5.25 13.80 3.87
N MET A 222 -5.75 12.58 3.71
CA MET A 222 -6.79 12.21 2.73
C MET A 222 -8.22 12.55 3.20
N GLU A 223 -8.42 13.78 3.68
CA GLU A 223 -9.72 14.28 4.17
C GLU A 223 -9.98 15.69 3.64
N CYS A 224 -11.24 16.00 3.33
CA CYS A 224 -11.65 17.33 2.87
C CYS A 224 -11.36 18.40 3.94
N PRO A 225 -10.66 19.51 3.62
CA PRO A 225 -10.40 20.59 4.57
C PRO A 225 -11.67 21.19 5.18
N THR A 226 -12.76 21.25 4.42
CA THR A 226 -14.01 21.90 4.83
C THR A 226 -14.91 20.98 5.66
N CYS A 227 -15.20 19.77 5.17
CA CYS A 227 -16.16 18.86 5.82
C CYS A 227 -15.55 17.61 6.48
N ARG A 228 -14.24 17.39 6.34
CA ARG A 228 -13.51 16.21 6.84
C ARG A 228 -14.00 14.86 6.28
N GLY A 229 -14.77 14.87 5.19
CA GLY A 229 -15.11 13.66 4.46
C GLY A 229 -13.87 13.00 3.84
N GLU A 230 -13.87 11.67 3.75
CA GLU A 230 -12.76 10.92 3.12
C GLU A 230 -12.66 11.26 1.63
N LEU A 231 -11.45 11.56 1.16
CA LEU A 231 -11.20 11.87 -0.25
C LEU A 231 -10.55 10.67 -0.99
N PRO A 232 -10.98 10.38 -2.23
CA PRO A 232 -10.23 9.48 -3.10
C PRO A 232 -8.86 10.08 -3.47
N ALA A 233 -7.96 9.28 -4.04
CA ALA A 233 -6.67 9.79 -4.51
C ALA A 233 -6.87 10.60 -5.80
N MET A 234 -6.25 11.78 -5.87
CA MET A 234 -6.15 12.60 -7.07
C MET A 234 -5.03 12.02 -7.94
N THR A 235 -5.35 11.56 -9.16
CA THR A 235 -4.39 10.92 -10.08
C THR A 235 -4.38 11.57 -11.43
#